data_AF-A0A932TIQ1-F1
#
_entry.id   AF-A0A932TIQ1-F1
#
_cell.length_a   1.000
_cell.length_b   1.000
_cell.length_c   1.000
_cell.angle_alpha   90.00
_cell.angle_beta   90.00
_cell.angle_gamma   90.00
#
_symmetry.space_group_name_H-M   'P 1'
#
loop_
_entity.id
_entity.type
_entity.pdbx_description
1 polymer ?
#
loop_
_entity_poly.entity_id
_entity_poly.type
_entity_poly.pdbx_seq_one_letter_code
_entity_poly.pdbx_strand_id
1 'polypeptide(L)'
;MAEAVTAKPVPIRLAYRYPNGCMVSYSARAIARDENSVRVIVNEEFDEGIQLAVMAPFLEGLTTARVASVQRSRKQPGYFEVQLRIGDGTASTSGPRGGGQEQTVGENATGVGQGQQRRDGVATDARPSAVVTDIVVEAAEKLAYELRKLPTRKFSQVLEEIPSEMRSMSLLVAIAAAIHLLQEKGHVDAHRLIGSVAGSAKEAVKS
;
A
#
# COMPACT_ATOMS: atom_id res chain seq x y z
N MET A 1 7.79 -27.52 26.59
CA MET A 1 8.45 -26.21 26.58
C MET A 1 9.16 -26.09 25.26
N ALA A 2 8.62 -25.32 24.31
CA ALA A 2 9.17 -25.21 22.96
C ALA A 2 10.42 -24.33 22.97
N GLU A 3 11.48 -24.83 22.35
CA GLU A 3 12.79 -24.21 22.29
C GLU A 3 12.75 -23.01 21.33
N ALA A 4 12.75 -21.79 21.88
CA ALA A 4 12.78 -20.57 21.09
C ALA A 4 14.13 -20.47 20.36
N VAL A 5 14.13 -20.77 19.06
CA VAL A 5 15.33 -20.69 18.23
C VAL A 5 15.73 -19.22 18.09
N THR A 6 16.74 -18.80 18.86
CA THR A 6 17.36 -17.47 18.78
C THR A 6 18.30 -17.41 17.57
N ALA A 7 17.72 -17.39 16.38
CA ALA A 7 18.47 -17.23 15.13
C ALA A 7 18.91 -15.77 14.92
N LYS A 8 19.93 -15.57 14.06
CA LYS A 8 20.29 -14.24 13.55
C LYS A 8 19.04 -13.53 13.02
N PRO A 9 18.86 -12.21 13.26
CA PRO A 9 17.67 -11.51 12.83
C PRO A 9 17.40 -11.70 11.34
N VAL A 10 16.26 -12.29 11.00
CA VAL A 10 15.88 -12.60 9.61
C VAL A 10 15.02 -11.47 9.08
N PRO A 11 15.33 -10.88 7.91
CA PRO A 11 14.46 -9.86 7.32
C PRO A 11 13.10 -10.46 6.94
N ILE A 12 12.03 -9.77 7.32
CA ILE A 12 10.66 -10.14 6.98
C ILE A 12 9.89 -8.91 6.49
N ARG A 13 8.77 -9.15 5.81
CA ARG A 13 7.82 -8.11 5.43
C ARG A 13 6.50 -8.33 6.16
N LEU A 14 5.97 -7.25 6.73
CA LEU A 14 4.62 -7.19 7.24
C LEU A 14 3.79 -6.37 6.25
N ALA A 15 2.56 -6.77 6.01
CA ALA A 15 1.61 -6.03 5.20
C ALA A 15 0.28 -5.94 5.94
N TYR A 16 -0.28 -4.74 5.98
CA TYR A 16 -1.60 -4.48 6.53
C TYR A 16 -2.50 -3.91 5.45
N ARG A 17 -3.72 -4.44 5.33
CA ARG A 17 -4.77 -3.90 4.48
C ARG A 17 -5.75 -3.14 5.35
N TYR A 18 -5.81 -1.84 5.15
CA TYR A 18 -6.79 -0.98 5.80
C TYR A 18 -8.21 -1.25 5.25
N PRO A 19 -9.27 -0.92 6.02
CA PRO A 19 -10.66 -1.07 5.56
C PRO A 19 -10.99 -0.31 4.27
N ASN A 20 -10.27 0.77 3.97
CA ASN A 20 -10.40 1.54 2.74
C ASN A 20 -9.75 0.85 1.51
N GLY A 21 -9.20 -0.35 1.67
CA GLY A 21 -8.54 -1.11 0.61
C GLY A 21 -7.07 -0.77 0.39
N CYS A 22 -6.53 0.27 1.04
CA CYS A 22 -5.11 0.60 0.97
C CYS A 22 -4.26 -0.48 1.66
N MET A 23 -3.14 -0.84 1.03
CA MET A 23 -2.18 -1.78 1.59
C MET A 23 -0.88 -1.06 1.92
N VAL A 24 -0.43 -1.20 3.16
CA VAL A 24 0.85 -0.65 3.62
C VAL A 24 1.77 -1.81 3.99
N SER A 25 3.02 -1.73 3.54
CA SER A 25 4.04 -2.73 3.85
C SER A 25 5.13 -2.14 4.73
N TYR A 26 5.53 -2.89 5.74
CA TYR A 26 6.55 -2.53 6.70
C TYR A 26 7.73 -3.51 6.58
N SER A 27 8.94 -2.95 6.65
CA SER A 27 10.17 -3.73 6.81
C SER A 27 10.33 -4.09 8.29
N ALA A 28 10.48 -5.38 8.59
CA ALA A 28 10.71 -5.85 9.96
C ALA A 28 11.79 -6.93 9.99
N ARG A 29 12.22 -7.30 11.20
CA ARG A 29 13.19 -8.39 11.41
C ARG A 29 12.63 -9.38 12.42
N ALA A 30 12.52 -10.65 12.05
CA ALA A 30 12.20 -11.72 13.00
C ALA A 30 13.42 -11.99 13.88
N ILE A 31 13.23 -11.94 15.20
CA ILE A 31 14.29 -12.14 16.21
C ILE A 31 14.13 -13.44 16.98
N ALA A 32 12.93 -13.99 17.03
CA ALA A 32 12.64 -15.30 17.61
C ALA A 32 11.41 -15.89 16.91
N ARG A 33 11.37 -17.22 16.84
CA ARG A 33 10.24 -17.96 16.31
C ARG A 33 9.97 -19.17 17.20
N ASP A 34 8.69 -19.39 17.44
CA ASP A 34 8.12 -20.62 17.97
C ASP A 34 7.23 -21.26 16.89
N GLU A 35 6.59 -22.38 17.19
CA GLU A 35 5.68 -23.08 16.26
C GLU A 35 4.52 -22.17 15.81
N ASN A 36 3.91 -21.44 16.75
CA ASN A 36 2.70 -20.63 16.52
C ASN A 36 2.94 -19.12 16.68
N SER A 37 4.19 -18.70 16.90
CA SER A 37 4.49 -17.32 17.25
C SER A 37 5.80 -16.85 16.63
N VAL A 38 5.85 -15.58 16.21
CA VAL A 38 7.06 -14.94 15.71
C VAL A 38 7.22 -13.62 16.42
N ARG A 39 8.38 -13.39 17.02
CA ARG A 39 8.73 -12.10 17.61
C ARG A 39 9.51 -11.30 16.59
N VAL A 40 9.06 -10.07 16.34
CA VAL A 40 9.58 -9.22 15.28
C VAL A 40 9.96 -7.85 15.83
N ILE A 41 11.01 -7.26 15.27
CA ILE A 41 11.41 -5.87 15.52
C ILE A 41 10.98 -5.02 14.33
N VAL A 42 10.31 -3.92 14.62
CA VAL A 42 9.72 -2.99 13.64
C VAL A 42 9.86 -1.55 14.17
N ASN A 43 9.94 -0.59 13.25
CA ASN A 43 10.10 0.85 13.56
C ASN A 43 8.76 1.57 13.82
N GLU A 44 7.63 0.89 13.56
CA GLU A 44 6.27 1.41 13.74
C GLU A 44 5.60 0.73 14.94
N GLU A 45 4.70 1.46 15.60
CA GLU A 45 3.81 0.88 16.62
C GLU A 45 2.59 0.24 15.96
N PHE A 46 2.10 -0.86 16.53
CA PHE A 46 0.90 -1.55 16.08
C PHE A 46 -0.07 -1.71 17.23
N ASP A 47 -1.37 -1.72 16.92
CA ASP A 47 -2.40 -2.06 17.89
C ASP A 47 -2.49 -3.57 18.09
N GLU A 48 -2.76 -4.00 19.32
CA GLU A 48 -3.03 -5.41 19.61
C GLU A 48 -4.31 -5.89 18.92
N GLY A 49 -4.29 -7.13 18.42
CA GLY A 49 -5.43 -7.76 17.76
C GLY A 49 -5.55 -7.50 16.25
N ILE A 50 -4.77 -6.58 15.68
CA ILE A 50 -4.78 -6.35 14.23
C ILE A 50 -4.22 -7.56 13.48
N GLN A 51 -4.78 -7.82 12.30
CA GLN A 51 -4.39 -8.92 11.44
C GLN A 51 -3.42 -8.42 10.37
N LEU A 52 -2.24 -9.03 10.30
CA LEU A 52 -1.17 -8.70 9.38
C LEU A 52 -0.90 -9.89 8.46
N ALA A 53 -0.54 -9.61 7.22
CA ALA A 53 0.05 -10.58 6.34
C ALA A 53 1.57 -10.54 6.50
N VAL A 54 2.18 -11.70 6.75
CA VAL A 54 3.60 -11.87 7.04
C VAL A 54 4.24 -12.65 5.91
N MET A 55 5.30 -12.10 5.34
CA MET A 55 6.18 -12.80 4.41
C MET A 55 7.55 -12.94 5.05
N ALA A 56 7.98 -14.18 5.22
CA ALA A 56 9.28 -14.50 5.80
C ALA A 56 9.91 -15.69 5.07
N PRO A 57 11.24 -15.77 4.98
CA PRO A 57 11.93 -16.88 4.31
C PRO A 57 11.62 -18.27 4.90
N PHE A 58 11.14 -18.31 6.14
CA PHE A 58 10.84 -19.53 6.88
C PHE A 58 9.34 -19.86 6.92
N LEU A 59 8.51 -19.10 6.19
CA LEU A 59 7.08 -19.32 6.01
C LEU A 59 6.81 -19.67 4.54
N GLU A 60 5.83 -20.53 4.30
CA GLU A 60 5.39 -20.85 2.94
C GLU A 60 4.51 -19.72 2.39
N GLY A 61 5.15 -18.72 1.79
CA GLY A 61 4.48 -17.60 1.14
C GLY A 61 3.88 -16.58 2.13
N LEU A 62 2.66 -16.13 1.82
CA LEU A 62 1.96 -15.10 2.59
C LEU A 62 1.14 -15.74 3.70
N THR A 63 1.63 -15.64 4.93
CA THR A 63 0.95 -16.20 6.11
C THR A 63 0.20 -15.11 6.85
N THR A 64 -0.98 -15.41 7.38
CA THR A 64 -1.72 -14.43 8.17
C THR A 64 -1.38 -14.58 9.65
N ALA A 65 -1.07 -13.48 10.31
CA ALA A 65 -0.76 -13.43 11.73
C ALA A 65 -1.55 -12.31 12.43
N ARG A 66 -1.75 -12.44 13.73
CA ARG A 66 -2.38 -11.43 14.58
C ARG A 66 -1.39 -10.86 15.57
N VAL A 67 -1.40 -9.56 15.77
CA VAL A 67 -0.60 -8.91 16.82
C VAL A 67 -1.12 -9.35 18.19
N ALA A 68 -0.27 -10.04 18.95
CA ALA A 68 -0.59 -10.56 20.27
C ALA A 68 -0.11 -9.63 21.40
N SER A 69 1.03 -8.97 21.22
CA SER A 69 1.52 -7.94 22.13
C SER A 69 2.51 -7.01 21.44
N VAL A 70 2.59 -5.77 21.92
CA VAL A 70 3.57 -4.77 21.46
C VAL A 70 4.32 -4.20 22.66
N GLN A 71 5.64 -4.19 22.57
CA GLN A 71 6.50 -3.63 23.61
C GLN A 71 7.59 -2.78 22.99
N ARG A 72 7.95 -1.68 23.63
CA ARG A 72 9.10 -0.89 23.19
C ARG A 72 10.38 -1.69 23.40
N SER A 73 11.23 -1.78 22.37
CA SER A 73 12.47 -2.54 22.49
C SER A 73 13.38 -1.91 23.54
N ARG A 74 13.84 -2.72 24.49
CA ARG A 74 14.85 -2.29 25.48
C ARG A 74 16.25 -2.26 24.88
N LYS A 75 16.49 -3.01 23.81
CA LYS A 75 17.80 -3.14 23.17
C LYS A 75 18.02 -2.07 22.10
N GLN A 76 16.97 -1.59 21.45
CA GLN A 76 17.05 -0.62 20.36
C GLN A 76 16.04 0.52 20.57
N PRO A 77 16.48 1.67 21.11
CA PRO A 77 15.64 2.85 21.25
C PRO A 77 15.09 3.28 19.87
N GLY A 78 13.77 3.42 19.77
CA GLY A 78 13.09 3.78 18.51
C GLY A 78 12.48 2.59 17.76
N TYR A 79 12.61 1.37 18.28
CA TYR A 79 11.95 0.19 17.72
C TYR A 79 10.96 -0.44 18.70
N PHE A 80 10.03 -1.20 18.14
CA PHE A 80 9.03 -1.97 18.84
C PHE A 80 9.28 -3.47 18.62
N GLU A 81 9.23 -4.23 19.70
CA GLU A 81 9.18 -5.68 19.71
C GLU A 81 7.71 -6.11 19.71
N VAL A 82 7.30 -6.74 18.61
CA VAL A 82 5.93 -7.16 18.36
C VAL A 82 5.89 -8.67 18.36
N GLN A 83 4.98 -9.25 19.14
CA GLN A 83 4.72 -10.68 19.08
C GLN A 83 3.55 -10.94 18.14
N LEU A 84 3.82 -11.69 17.08
CA LEU A 84 2.82 -12.12 16.10
C LEU A 84 2.42 -13.55 16.41
N ARG A 85 1.12 -13.82 16.50
CA ARG A 85 0.57 -15.17 16.55
C ARG A 85 0.17 -15.60 15.15
N ILE A 86 0.81 -16.65 14.64
CA ILE A 86 0.45 -17.26 13.36
C ILE A 86 -0.84 -18.04 13.60
N GLY A 87 -1.87 -17.76 12.80
CA GLY A 87 -3.11 -18.51 12.83
C GLY A 87 -3.17 -19.43 11.62
N ASP A 88 -3.44 -20.71 11.84
CA ASP A 88 -3.72 -21.68 10.77
C ASP A 88 -4.83 -21.14 9.88
N GLY A 89 -4.48 -20.90 8.61
CA GLY A 89 -5.35 -20.24 7.67
C GLY A 89 -6.69 -20.96 7.50
N THR A 90 -7.78 -20.26 7.78
CA THR A 90 -8.92 -20.28 6.87
C THR A 90 -9.23 -18.86 6.49
N ALA A 91 -8.89 -18.53 5.25
CA ALA A 91 -9.36 -17.34 4.56
C ALA A 91 -10.89 -17.41 4.44
N SER A 92 -11.61 -16.85 5.40
CA SER A 92 -13.00 -16.45 5.19
C SER A 92 -13.01 -15.24 4.27
N THR A 93 -12.92 -15.49 2.98
CA THR A 93 -13.39 -14.57 1.95
C THR A 93 -14.90 -14.49 2.10
N SER A 94 -15.39 -13.60 2.98
CA SER A 94 -16.78 -13.14 2.92
C SER A 94 -16.92 -12.17 1.74
N GLY A 95 -16.86 -12.73 0.53
CA GLY A 95 -17.40 -12.10 -0.66
C GLY A 95 -18.91 -12.35 -0.71
N PRO A 96 -19.75 -11.35 -0.97
CA PRO A 96 -21.17 -11.59 -1.14
C PRO A 96 -21.39 -12.36 -2.45
N ARG A 97 -21.76 -13.65 -2.34
CA ARG A 97 -22.20 -14.49 -3.44
C ARG A 97 -23.61 -14.99 -3.13
N GLY A 98 -24.57 -14.46 -3.87
CA GLY A 98 -25.96 -14.91 -4.03
C GLY A 98 -26.60 -13.96 -5.03
N GLY A 99 -27.01 -14.34 -6.23
CA GLY A 99 -27.49 -15.64 -6.69
C GLY A 99 -28.91 -15.41 -7.19
N GLY A 100 -29.06 -15.24 -8.51
CA GLY A 100 -30.35 -15.11 -9.18
C GLY A 100 -30.21 -15.51 -10.64
N GLN A 101 -30.60 -16.76 -10.95
CA GLN A 101 -30.90 -17.27 -12.29
C GLN A 101 -32.05 -16.46 -12.90
N GLU A 102 -32.04 -16.14 -14.19
CA GLU A 102 -32.70 -16.83 -15.32
C GLU A 102 -32.43 -15.88 -16.52
N GLN A 103 -32.24 -16.29 -17.78
CA GLN A 103 -33.13 -17.12 -18.57
C GLN A 103 -32.41 -17.49 -19.88
N THR A 104 -32.63 -18.71 -20.32
CA THR A 104 -32.29 -19.26 -21.64
C THR A 104 -33.22 -18.69 -22.73
N VAL A 105 -32.73 -18.64 -23.99
CA VAL A 105 -33.36 -19.12 -25.25
C VAL A 105 -32.78 -18.37 -26.48
N GLY A 106 -32.49 -19.12 -27.54
CA GLY A 106 -32.41 -18.63 -28.93
C GLY A 106 -30.98 -18.51 -29.49
N GLU A 107 -30.34 -19.53 -30.06
CA GLU A 107 -30.61 -20.19 -31.36
C GLU A 107 -29.90 -19.51 -32.56
N ASN A 108 -29.09 -20.34 -33.25
CA ASN A 108 -28.55 -20.27 -34.62
C ASN A 108 -27.63 -19.12 -35.05
N ALA A 109 -26.38 -19.46 -35.43
CA ALA A 109 -26.00 -19.56 -36.85
C ALA A 109 -24.53 -20.00 -37.02
N THR A 110 -24.38 -21.07 -37.79
CA THR A 110 -23.16 -21.60 -38.40
C THR A 110 -22.53 -20.56 -39.34
N GLY A 111 -21.21 -20.35 -39.23
CA GLY A 111 -20.45 -19.51 -40.15
C GLY A 111 -18.97 -19.91 -40.15
N VAL A 112 -18.63 -20.86 -41.01
CA VAL A 112 -17.25 -21.27 -41.32
C VAL A 112 -16.61 -20.16 -42.17
N GLY A 113 -15.43 -19.68 -41.75
CA GLY A 113 -14.61 -18.75 -42.53
C GLY A 113 -13.17 -18.74 -42.05
N GLN A 114 -12.32 -19.51 -42.72
CA GLN A 114 -10.86 -19.48 -42.59
C GLN A 114 -10.28 -18.15 -43.12
N GLY A 115 -9.14 -17.72 -42.57
CA GLY A 115 -8.31 -16.65 -43.12
C GLY A 115 -7.67 -15.79 -42.03
N GLN A 116 -6.56 -16.22 -41.42
CA GLN A 116 -5.20 -15.88 -41.84
C GLN A 116 -4.75 -14.47 -41.40
N GLN A 117 -3.91 -14.48 -40.35
CA GLN A 117 -2.81 -13.57 -40.04
C GLN A 117 -2.76 -12.20 -40.74
N ARG A 118 -2.77 -11.13 -39.93
CA ARG A 118 -1.68 -10.13 -39.95
C ARG A 118 -1.61 -9.40 -38.62
N ARG A 119 -0.41 -9.48 -38.03
CA ARG A 119 0.10 -8.54 -37.03
C ARG A 119 0.09 -7.15 -37.66
N ASP A 120 -0.26 -6.14 -36.86
CA ASP A 120 0.56 -4.96 -36.58
C ASP A 120 -0.33 -3.87 -35.98
N GLY A 121 0.16 -3.18 -34.96
CA GLY A 121 -0.25 -1.79 -34.73
C GLY A 121 -0.84 -1.47 -33.37
N VAL A 122 0.07 -1.02 -32.49
CA VAL A 122 -0.14 -0.01 -31.46
C VAL A 122 -0.96 -0.44 -30.24
N ALA A 123 -0.22 -0.93 -29.23
CA ALA A 123 -0.64 -0.81 -27.83
C ALA A 123 -0.79 0.69 -27.51
N THR A 124 -2.03 1.19 -27.59
CA THR A 124 -2.39 2.45 -26.95
C THR A 124 -2.14 2.29 -25.46
N ASP A 125 -1.11 2.99 -25.00
CA ASP A 125 -0.75 3.25 -23.61
C ASP A 125 -2.02 3.66 -22.85
N ALA A 126 -2.67 2.66 -22.24
CA ALA A 126 -3.84 2.86 -21.41
C ALA A 126 -3.37 3.52 -20.12
N ARG A 127 -3.18 4.84 -20.19
CA ARG A 127 -2.99 5.68 -19.00
C ARG A 127 -4.16 5.35 -18.07
N PRO A 128 -3.91 4.91 -16.82
CA PRO A 128 -4.98 4.85 -15.85
C PRO A 128 -5.51 6.27 -15.70
N SER A 129 -6.75 6.49 -16.15
CA SER A 129 -7.49 7.71 -15.86
C SER A 129 -7.73 7.70 -14.36
N ALA A 130 -6.79 8.26 -13.61
CA ALA A 130 -6.90 8.40 -12.17
C ALA A 130 -8.17 9.21 -11.90
N VAL A 131 -9.18 8.54 -11.35
CA VAL A 131 -10.42 9.19 -10.94
C VAL A 131 -10.06 10.09 -9.76
N VAL A 132 -9.99 11.39 -10.02
CA VAL A 132 -9.83 12.40 -8.96
C VAL A 132 -11.14 12.43 -8.19
N THR A 133 -11.07 12.13 -6.89
CA THR A 133 -12.27 12.14 -6.03
C THR A 133 -12.66 13.58 -5.68
N ASP A 134 -13.95 13.83 -5.46
CA ASP A 134 -14.46 15.17 -5.10
C ASP A 134 -13.77 15.74 -3.86
N ILE A 135 -13.38 14.88 -2.90
CA ILE A 135 -12.64 15.25 -1.69
C ILE A 135 -11.26 15.86 -2.02
N VAL A 136 -10.58 15.36 -3.06
CA VAL A 136 -9.28 15.91 -3.49
C VAL A 136 -9.47 17.28 -4.15
N VAL A 137 -10.55 17.46 -4.91
CA VAL A 137 -10.91 18.74 -5.51
C VAL A 137 -11.21 19.77 -4.42
N GLU A 138 -12.04 19.42 -3.45
CA GLU A 138 -12.40 20.30 -2.32
C GLU A 138 -11.17 20.67 -1.49
N ALA A 139 -10.28 19.70 -1.21
CA ALA A 139 -9.02 19.95 -0.52
C ALA A 139 -8.12 20.92 -1.30
N ALA A 140 -8.06 20.77 -2.63
CA ALA A 140 -7.29 21.65 -3.50
C ALA A 140 -7.83 23.08 -3.50
N GLU A 141 -9.15 23.25 -3.60
CA GLU A 141 -9.80 24.56 -3.56
C GLU A 141 -9.58 25.27 -2.21
N LYS A 142 -9.75 24.53 -1.11
CA LYS A 142 -9.54 25.08 0.24
C LYS A 142 -8.09 25.49 0.46
N LEU A 143 -7.14 24.65 0.06
CA LEU A 143 -5.72 24.97 0.12
C LEU A 143 -5.39 26.21 -0.72
N ALA A 144 -5.89 26.30 -1.95
CA ALA A 144 -5.66 27.44 -2.83
C ALA A 144 -6.24 28.74 -2.24
N TYR A 145 -7.42 28.66 -1.62
CA TYR A 145 -8.05 29.79 -0.95
C TYR A 145 -7.21 30.30 0.23
N GLU A 146 -6.75 29.42 1.11
CA GLU A 146 -5.93 29.82 2.27
C GLU A 146 -4.54 30.34 1.86
N LEU A 147 -3.92 29.75 0.83
CA LEU A 147 -2.66 30.26 0.28
C LEU A 147 -2.79 31.65 -0.34
N ARG A 148 -3.94 31.98 -0.96
CA ARG A 148 -4.19 33.30 -1.56
C ARG A 148 -4.39 34.41 -0.53
N LYS A 149 -4.95 34.09 0.64
CA LYS A 149 -5.22 35.10 1.66
C LYS A 149 -3.96 35.74 2.22
N LEU A 150 -2.86 35.00 2.33
CA LEU A 150 -1.70 35.43 3.12
C LEU A 150 -0.36 34.96 2.48
N PRO A 151 0.21 35.73 1.55
CA PRO A 151 1.40 35.33 0.78
C PRO A 151 2.70 35.25 1.62
N THR A 152 2.68 35.71 2.87
CA THR A 152 3.86 35.75 3.76
C THR A 152 3.87 34.66 4.82
N ARG A 153 2.81 33.86 4.96
CA ARG A 153 2.75 32.79 5.96
C ARG A 153 3.51 31.54 5.51
N LYS A 154 4.07 30.81 6.48
CA LYS A 154 4.68 29.50 6.22
C LYS A 154 3.59 28.50 5.86
N PHE A 155 3.90 27.60 4.92
CA PHE A 155 2.96 26.55 4.47
C PHE A 155 2.42 25.70 5.64
N SER A 156 3.23 25.44 6.67
CA SER A 156 2.79 24.72 7.87
C SER A 156 1.64 25.40 8.59
N GLN A 157 1.66 26.73 8.68
CA GLN A 157 0.58 27.52 9.30
C GLN A 157 -0.69 27.49 8.45
N VAL A 158 -0.55 27.44 7.13
CA VAL A 158 -1.68 27.32 6.20
C VAL A 158 -2.36 25.95 6.36
N LEU A 159 -1.60 24.88 6.57
CA LEU A 159 -2.15 23.55 6.82
C LEU A 159 -2.87 23.43 8.18
N GLU A 160 -2.46 24.19 9.19
CA GLU A 160 -3.11 24.19 10.50
C GLU A 160 -4.55 24.74 10.44
N GLU A 161 -4.80 25.72 9.56
CA GLU A 161 -6.12 26.33 9.33
C GLU A 161 -7.07 25.41 8.54
N ILE A 162 -6.54 24.37 7.88
CA ILE A 162 -7.34 23.37 7.17
C ILE A 162 -7.88 22.34 8.18
N PRO A 163 -9.15 21.91 8.06
CA PRO A 163 -9.72 20.85 8.89
C PRO A 163 -8.86 19.58 8.87
N SER A 164 -8.68 18.94 10.02
CA SER A 164 -7.80 17.77 10.19
C SER A 164 -8.09 16.64 9.20
N GLU A 165 -9.35 16.44 8.86
CA GLU A 165 -9.85 15.44 7.91
C GLU A 165 -9.32 15.64 6.49
N MET A 166 -9.01 16.90 6.10
CA MET A 166 -8.57 17.27 4.75
C MET A 166 -7.08 17.58 4.66
N ARG A 167 -6.36 17.63 5.79
CA ARG A 167 -4.94 18.02 5.83
C ARG A 167 -4.05 17.09 5.01
N SER A 168 -4.27 15.78 5.12
CA SER A 168 -3.51 14.77 4.37
C SER A 168 -3.70 14.92 2.86
N MET A 169 -4.94 15.09 2.41
CA MET A 169 -5.26 15.33 0.99
C MET A 169 -4.70 16.66 0.50
N SER A 170 -4.82 17.73 1.30
CA SER A 170 -4.26 19.05 0.96
C SER A 170 -2.74 18.99 0.82
N LEU A 171 -2.05 18.24 1.69
CA LEU A 171 -0.61 18.04 1.59
C LEU A 171 -0.23 17.27 0.32
N LEU A 172 -0.98 16.22 -0.05
CA LEU A 172 -0.75 15.48 -1.29
C LEU A 172 -0.93 16.37 -2.53
N VAL A 173 -1.99 17.19 -2.55
CA VAL A 173 -2.23 18.18 -3.61
C VAL A 173 -1.06 19.17 -3.70
N ALA A 174 -0.60 19.69 -2.56
CA ALA A 174 0.51 20.63 -2.51
C ALA A 174 1.82 20.03 -3.04
N ILE A 175 2.12 18.78 -2.66
CA ILE A 175 3.30 18.06 -3.15
C ILE A 175 3.20 17.85 -4.66
N ALA A 176 2.05 17.40 -5.16
CA ALA A 176 1.83 17.21 -6.59
C ALA A 176 2.01 18.53 -7.37
N ALA A 177 1.43 19.62 -6.87
CA ALA A 177 1.59 20.95 -7.46
C ALA A 177 3.05 21.43 -7.42
N ALA A 178 3.77 21.21 -6.32
CA ALA A 178 5.18 21.57 -6.20
C ALA A 178 6.07 20.78 -7.18
N ILE A 179 5.82 19.48 -7.33
CA ILE A 179 6.52 18.64 -8.33
C ILE A 179 6.25 19.18 -9.74
N HIS A 180 5.00 19.51 -10.06
CA HIS A 180 4.63 20.05 -11.37
C HIS A 180 5.34 21.39 -11.65
N LEU A 181 5.36 22.31 -10.68
CA LEU A 181 6.06 23.59 -10.80
C LEU A 181 7.58 23.43 -10.96
N LEU A 182 8.19 22.49 -10.23
CA LEU A 182 9.61 22.20 -10.36
C LEU A 182 9.96 21.57 -11.71
N GLN A 183 9.04 20.77 -12.26
CA GLN A 183 9.17 20.22 -13.61
C GLN A 183 9.06 21.30 -14.67
N GLU A 184 8.08 22.21 -14.57
CA GLU A 184 7.92 23.33 -15.49
C GLU A 184 9.18 24.22 -15.52
N LYS A 185 9.82 24.43 -14.37
CA LYS A 185 11.07 25.17 -14.25
C LYS A 185 12.32 24.37 -14.65
N GLY A 186 12.17 23.12 -15.08
CA GLY A 186 13.28 22.26 -15.50
C GLY A 186 14.21 21.83 -14.35
N HIS A 187 13.81 22.02 -13.09
CA HIS A 187 14.60 21.63 -11.92
C HIS A 187 14.44 20.14 -11.57
N VAL A 188 13.36 19.52 -12.04
CA VAL A 188 12.99 18.15 -11.69
C VAL A 188 12.44 17.43 -12.91
N ASP A 189 12.95 16.23 -13.20
CA ASP A 189 12.31 15.30 -14.14
C ASP A 189 11.34 14.40 -13.37
N ALA A 190 10.05 14.68 -13.47
CA ALA A 190 9.01 13.92 -12.79
C ALA A 190 8.99 12.43 -13.21
N HIS A 191 9.35 12.12 -14.47
CA HIS A 191 9.46 10.74 -14.92
C HIS A 191 10.62 10.02 -14.23
N ARG A 192 11.71 10.72 -13.94
CA ARG A 192 12.85 10.17 -13.19
C ARG A 192 12.53 9.99 -11.70
N LEU A 193 11.76 10.88 -11.09
CA LEU A 193 11.34 10.74 -9.69
C LEU A 193 10.37 9.58 -9.50
N ILE A 194 9.32 9.51 -10.31
CA ILE A 194 8.32 8.44 -10.25
C ILE A 194 8.97 7.11 -10.67
N GLY A 195 9.84 7.14 -11.67
CA GLY A 195 10.62 5.99 -12.14
C GLY A 195 11.68 5.52 -11.15
N SER A 196 12.25 6.39 -10.32
CA SER A 196 13.18 6.02 -9.25
C SER A 196 12.46 5.27 -8.12
N VAL A 197 11.26 5.72 -7.74
CA VAL A 197 10.42 5.01 -6.76
C VAL A 197 9.94 3.65 -7.30
N ALA A 198 9.59 3.58 -8.59
CA ALA A 198 9.22 2.33 -9.25
C ALA A 198 10.42 1.41 -9.58
N GLY A 199 11.61 1.98 -9.82
CA GLY A 199 12.86 1.29 -10.12
C GLY A 199 13.49 0.65 -8.88
N SER A 200 13.39 1.31 -7.73
CA SER A 200 13.77 0.74 -6.44
C SER A 200 12.93 -0.48 -6.05
N ALA A 201 11.73 -0.63 -6.62
CA ALA A 201 10.90 -1.83 -6.50
C ALA A 201 11.31 -2.98 -7.46
N LYS A 202 12.02 -2.68 -8.56
CA LYS A 202 12.48 -3.70 -9.54
C LYS A 202 13.89 -4.23 -9.26
N GLU A 203 14.77 -3.46 -8.65
CA GLU A 203 16.12 -3.92 -8.30
C GLU A 203 16.14 -4.90 -7.10
N ALA A 204 15.08 -4.94 -6.30
CA ALA A 204 14.93 -5.90 -5.20
C ALA A 204 14.48 -7.31 -5.64
N VAL A 205 14.32 -7.57 -6.95
CA VAL A 205 13.80 -8.84 -7.51
C VAL A 205 14.89 -9.68 -8.22
N LYS A 206 16.17 -9.28 -8.14
CA LYS A 206 17.27 -10.01 -8.80
C LYS A 206 18.45 -10.43 -7.92
N SER A 207 18.32 -10.34 -6.60
CA SER A 207 19.36 -10.77 -5.65
C SER A 207 18.86 -11.84 -4.70
#